data_AF-A0A925E2H3-F1
#
_entry.id   AF-A0A925E2H3-F1
#
_cell.length_a   1.000
_cell.length_b   1.000
_cell.length_c   1.000
_cell.angle_alpha   90.00
_cell.angle_beta   90.00
_cell.angle_gamma   90.00
#
_symmetry.space_group_name_H-M   'P 1'
#
loop_
_entity.id
_entity.type
_entity.pdbx_description
1 polymer ?
#
loop_
_entity_poly.entity_id
_entity_poly.type
_entity_poly.pdbx_seq_one_letter_code
_entity_poly.pdbx_strand_id
1 'polypeptide(L)'
;MYNKRSRQIGFTIVELLIVIVVIGILATITAIAYSGVQQSARDTQRKDDLAKIATGLHLYAVDKGDYVTASGSCPSGWSGSGGGWYASDYDGAGPQISISQCIVNGGYLSKTINDPQSVKSCTVVPDTSPVENDCFMYMKYDCAGSTYLYANLESMAHSSTDTNGSCMTTLDSSYGMNYSLKVN
;
A
#
# COMPACT_ATOMS: atom_id res chain seq x y z
N MET A 1 -55.92 48.13 22.97
CA MET A 1 -54.56 47.64 22.64
C MET A 1 -54.69 46.47 21.68
N TYR A 2 -54.33 46.65 20.41
CA TYR A 2 -54.48 45.61 19.38
C TYR A 2 -53.25 44.69 19.38
N ASN A 3 -53.43 43.44 19.83
CA ASN A 3 -52.34 42.48 20.00
C ASN A 3 -52.05 41.77 18.66
N LYS A 4 -50.98 42.19 17.97
CA LYS A 4 -50.55 41.65 16.68
C LYS A 4 -49.88 40.29 16.91
N ARG A 5 -50.64 39.19 16.89
CA ARG A 5 -50.06 37.83 16.90
C ARG A 5 -49.22 37.63 15.64
N SER A 6 -47.91 37.42 15.80
CA SER A 6 -47.06 36.98 14.70
C SER A 6 -47.46 35.53 14.36
N ARG A 7 -47.83 35.28 13.10
CA ARG A 7 -47.99 33.90 12.62
C ARG A 7 -46.58 33.30 12.54
N GLN A 8 -46.31 32.32 13.39
CA GLN A 8 -45.16 31.46 13.19
C GLN A 8 -45.45 30.59 11.97
N ILE A 9 -44.67 30.78 10.91
CA ILE A 9 -44.73 29.98 9.70
C ILE A 9 -43.91 28.73 10.02
N GLY A 10 -44.58 27.60 10.22
CA GLY A 10 -43.92 26.30 10.42
C GLY A 10 -43.45 25.72 9.09
N PHE A 11 -42.39 24.92 9.13
CA PHE A 11 -41.96 24.11 7.99
C PHE A 11 -43.05 23.13 7.59
N THR A 12 -43.29 23.01 6.29
CA THR A 12 -44.19 22.00 5.74
C THR A 12 -43.52 20.63 5.74
N ILE A 13 -44.31 19.56 5.88
CA ILE A 13 -43.81 18.18 5.76
C ILE A 13 -43.17 17.96 4.38
N VAL A 14 -43.70 18.61 3.34
CA VAL A 14 -43.20 18.53 1.97
C VAL A 14 -41.80 19.16 1.85
N GLU A 15 -41.55 20.29 2.50
CA GLU A 15 -40.21 20.91 2.52
C GLU A 15 -39.19 19.98 3.17
N LEU A 16 -39.52 19.35 4.31
CA LEU A 16 -38.62 18.41 4.97
C LEU A 16 -38.38 17.15 4.11
N LEU A 17 -39.42 16.65 3.44
CA LEU A 17 -39.35 15.48 2.57
C LEU A 17 -38.40 15.72 1.39
N ILE A 18 -38.51 16.87 0.73
CA ILE A 18 -37.63 17.19 -0.39
C ILE A 18 -36.17 17.27 0.07
N VAL A 19 -35.91 17.85 1.25
CA VAL A 19 -34.55 17.97 1.79
C VAL A 19 -33.90 16.61 2.04
N ILE A 20 -34.60 15.66 2.67
CA ILE A 20 -34.02 14.33 2.90
C ILE A 20 -33.80 13.55 1.60
N VAL A 21 -34.66 13.75 0.59
CA VAL A 21 -34.50 13.15 -0.74
C VAL A 21 -33.25 13.72 -1.41
N VAL A 22 -33.07 15.04 -1.40
CA VAL A 22 -31.89 15.70 -1.97
C VAL A 22 -30.61 15.26 -1.25
N ILE A 23 -30.62 15.20 0.09
CA ILE A 23 -29.46 14.71 0.87
C ILE A 23 -29.14 13.25 0.52
N GLY A 24 -30.16 12.38 0.36
CA GLY A 24 -29.96 10.99 -0.05
C GLY A 24 -29.31 10.86 -1.43
N ILE A 25 -29.76 11.65 -2.41
CA ILE A 25 -29.17 11.68 -3.76
C ILE A 25 -27.73 12.18 -3.72
N LEU A 26 -27.45 13.28 -3.01
CA LEU A 26 -26.11 13.83 -2.92
C LEU A 26 -25.14 12.91 -2.17
N ALA A 27 -25.61 12.26 -1.11
CA ALA A 27 -24.81 11.31 -0.32
C ALA A 27 -24.36 10.10 -1.17
N THR A 28 -25.26 9.55 -1.99
CA THR A 28 -24.93 8.41 -2.86
C THR A 28 -23.91 8.76 -3.94
N ILE A 29 -24.08 9.90 -4.62
CA ILE A 29 -23.11 10.39 -5.62
C ILE A 29 -21.73 10.62 -4.97
N THR A 30 -21.73 11.26 -3.80
CA THR A 30 -20.49 11.59 -3.08
C THR A 30 -19.77 10.32 -2.61
N ALA A 31 -20.50 9.30 -2.15
CA ALA A 31 -19.90 8.04 -1.72
C ALA A 31 -19.12 7.33 -2.84
N ILE A 32 -19.66 7.29 -4.06
CA ILE A 32 -19.00 6.66 -5.21
C ILE A 32 -17.76 7.45 -5.64
N ALA A 33 -17.84 8.78 -5.68
CA ALA A 33 -16.69 9.62 -6.03
C ALA A 33 -15.57 9.53 -4.98
N TYR A 34 -15.94 9.41 -3.71
CA TYR A 34 -15.00 9.38 -2.60
C TYR A 34 -14.09 8.14 -2.61
N SER A 35 -14.61 6.97 -3.00
CA SER A 35 -13.79 5.75 -3.06
C SER A 35 -12.64 5.85 -4.06
N GLY A 36 -12.89 6.35 -5.28
CA GLY A 36 -11.85 6.53 -6.30
C GLY A 36 -10.76 7.55 -5.92
N VAL A 37 -11.15 8.62 -5.22
CA VAL A 37 -10.20 9.61 -4.69
C VAL A 37 -9.29 8.99 -3.62
N GLN A 38 -9.87 8.21 -2.70
CA GLN A 38 -9.07 7.51 -1.69
C GLN A 38 -8.09 6.51 -2.31
N GLN A 39 -8.52 5.73 -3.31
CA GLN A 39 -7.64 4.81 -4.06
C GLN A 39 -6.45 5.54 -4.68
N SER A 40 -6.72 6.66 -5.37
CA SER A 40 -5.67 7.47 -6.02
C SER A 40 -4.68 8.06 -5.00
N ALA A 41 -5.17 8.49 -3.83
CA ALA A 41 -4.33 8.99 -2.75
C ALA A 41 -3.41 7.90 -2.18
N ARG A 42 -3.94 6.67 -1.98
CA ARG A 42 -3.14 5.52 -1.53
C ARG A 42 -2.09 5.09 -2.55
N ASP A 43 -2.43 5.10 -3.84
CA ASP A 43 -1.47 4.79 -4.89
C ASP A 43 -0.33 5.82 -4.98
N THR A 44 -0.66 7.10 -4.80
CA THR A 44 0.36 8.15 -4.71
C THR A 44 1.26 7.91 -3.51
N GLN A 45 0.68 7.60 -2.35
CA GLN A 45 1.44 7.27 -1.16
C GLN A 45 2.35 6.04 -1.36
N ARG A 46 1.87 4.97 -2.01
CA ARG A 46 2.68 3.77 -2.31
C ARG A 46 3.89 4.09 -3.18
N LYS A 47 3.72 4.93 -4.20
CA LYS A 47 4.83 5.38 -5.06
C LYS A 47 5.86 6.19 -4.26
N ASP A 48 5.40 7.14 -3.44
CA ASP A 48 6.26 7.94 -2.57
C ASP A 48 7.00 7.07 -1.55
N ASP A 49 6.33 6.05 -1.02
CA ASP A 49 6.88 5.11 -0.08
C ASP A 49 7.96 4.24 -0.73
N LEU A 50 7.76 3.74 -1.97
CA LEU A 50 8.81 3.08 -2.74
C LEU A 50 10.01 3.99 -3.00
N ALA A 51 9.81 5.27 -3.30
CA ALA A 51 10.90 6.22 -3.52
C ALA A 51 11.74 6.46 -2.24
N LYS A 52 11.08 6.56 -1.08
CA LYS A 52 11.76 6.65 0.22
C LYS A 52 12.55 5.38 0.53
N ILE A 53 11.95 4.22 0.26
CA ILE A 53 12.60 2.92 0.42
C ILE A 53 13.83 2.81 -0.47
N ALA A 54 13.72 3.17 -1.75
CA ALA A 54 14.83 3.18 -2.70
C ALA A 54 15.97 4.08 -2.21
N THR A 55 15.64 5.26 -1.70
CA THR A 55 16.63 6.18 -1.11
C THR A 55 17.33 5.56 0.10
N GLY A 56 16.59 4.96 1.03
CA GLY A 56 17.17 4.27 2.19
C GLY A 56 18.06 3.09 1.78
N LEU A 57 17.64 2.35 0.76
CA LEU A 57 18.43 1.25 0.16
C LEU A 57 19.72 1.75 -0.49
N HIS A 58 19.69 2.87 -1.21
CA HIS A 58 20.89 3.49 -1.76
C HIS A 58 21.87 3.92 -0.69
N LEU A 59 21.39 4.60 0.36
CA LEU A 59 22.24 5.02 1.47
C LEU A 59 22.87 3.82 2.17
N TYR A 60 22.09 2.75 2.37
CA TYR A 60 22.60 1.49 2.89
C TYR A 60 23.70 0.90 2.00
N ALA A 61 23.47 0.82 0.69
CA ALA A 61 24.43 0.26 -0.25
C ALA A 61 25.73 1.09 -0.35
N VAL A 62 25.64 2.41 -0.21
CA VAL A 62 26.81 3.29 -0.14
C VAL A 62 27.66 3.00 1.10
N ASP A 63 27.05 2.74 2.26
CA ASP A 63 27.80 2.45 3.51
C ASP A 63 28.29 0.99 3.59
N LYS A 64 27.48 0.03 3.14
CA LYS A 64 27.76 -1.41 3.26
C LYS A 64 28.36 -2.05 2.02
N GLY A 65 28.47 -1.31 0.93
CA GLY A 65 29.02 -1.76 -0.36
C GLY A 65 28.05 -2.57 -1.22
N ASP A 66 26.88 -2.95 -0.69
CA ASP A 66 25.83 -3.64 -1.43
C ASP A 66 24.45 -3.42 -0.80
N TYR A 67 23.39 -3.63 -1.57
CA TYR A 67 22.01 -3.56 -1.07
C TYR A 67 21.73 -4.67 -0.07
N VAL A 68 20.83 -4.38 0.87
CA VAL A 68 20.40 -5.38 1.85
C VAL A 68 19.74 -6.58 1.17
N THR A 69 20.33 -7.75 1.33
CA THR A 69 19.83 -9.05 0.87
C THR A 69 19.10 -9.79 1.99
N ALA A 70 18.13 -10.63 1.61
CA ALA A 70 17.38 -11.46 2.56
C ALA A 70 18.27 -12.46 3.34
N SER A 71 19.47 -12.77 2.86
CA SER A 71 20.28 -13.89 3.37
C SER A 71 21.44 -13.53 4.30
N GLY A 72 21.72 -12.27 4.63
CA GLY A 72 22.75 -12.03 5.67
C GLY A 72 23.46 -10.68 5.76
N SER A 73 22.90 -9.60 5.24
CA SER A 73 23.60 -8.29 5.25
C SER A 73 23.27 -7.43 6.49
N CYS A 74 22.25 -7.77 7.28
CA CYS A 74 21.83 -6.98 8.43
C CYS A 74 22.70 -7.23 9.68
N PRO A 75 23.29 -6.18 10.30
CA PRO A 75 24.22 -6.33 11.42
C PRO A 75 23.49 -6.55 12.75
N SER A 76 23.06 -7.78 12.98
CA SER A 76 22.86 -8.47 14.26
C SER A 76 22.21 -9.78 13.87
N GLY A 77 22.77 -10.91 14.31
CA GLY A 77 22.49 -12.26 13.81
C GLY A 77 21.01 -12.55 13.55
N TRP A 78 20.76 -13.62 12.79
CA TRP A 78 19.46 -14.02 12.25
C TRP A 78 19.15 -13.33 10.91
N SER A 79 19.65 -13.96 9.83
CA SER A 79 19.21 -13.74 8.45
C SER A 79 17.68 -13.91 8.39
N GLY A 80 16.94 -12.80 8.32
CA GLY A 80 15.48 -12.82 8.29
C GLY A 80 14.97 -13.41 6.98
N SER A 81 14.11 -14.42 7.08
CA SER A 81 13.48 -15.13 5.95
C SER A 81 12.48 -14.29 5.14
N GLY A 82 12.60 -12.96 5.11
CA GLY A 82 11.78 -12.11 4.26
C GLY A 82 12.23 -12.29 2.82
N GLY A 83 11.72 -13.32 2.14
CA GLY A 83 11.95 -13.65 0.73
C GLY A 83 11.47 -12.54 -0.20
N GLY A 84 12.16 -11.40 -0.16
CA GLY A 84 11.80 -10.19 -0.88
C GLY A 84 10.72 -9.33 -0.22
N TRP A 85 10.31 -9.58 1.02
CA TRP A 85 9.35 -8.71 1.72
C TRP A 85 10.04 -7.56 2.46
N TYR A 86 9.51 -6.35 2.32
CA TYR A 86 10.09 -5.16 2.96
C TYR A 86 9.75 -5.09 4.45
N ALA A 87 8.50 -5.35 4.82
CA ALA A 87 8.07 -5.55 6.20
C ALA A 87 7.95 -7.07 6.47
N SER A 88 8.22 -7.54 7.69
CA SER A 88 7.98 -8.93 8.06
C SER A 88 6.49 -9.14 8.31
N ASP A 89 5.94 -10.23 7.78
CA ASP A 89 4.64 -10.75 8.21
C ASP A 89 4.63 -10.89 9.74
N TYR A 90 3.60 -10.36 10.39
CA TYR A 90 3.34 -10.61 11.81
C TYR A 90 2.66 -11.99 11.94
N ASP A 91 3.30 -13.07 11.48
CA ASP A 91 2.77 -14.44 11.63
C ASP A 91 3.18 -15.11 12.96
N GLY A 92 3.96 -14.41 13.78
CA GLY A 92 4.42 -14.93 15.08
C GLY A 92 5.54 -15.96 14.99
N ALA A 93 6.16 -16.19 13.83
CA ALA A 93 7.28 -17.10 13.67
C ALA A 93 8.64 -16.45 14.06
N GLY A 94 8.83 -16.16 15.36
CA GLY A 94 10.16 -15.94 15.94
C GLY A 94 10.92 -14.65 15.54
N PRO A 95 12.21 -14.52 15.93
CA PRO A 95 12.93 -13.24 16.07
C PRO A 95 13.51 -12.71 14.75
N GLN A 96 12.74 -12.71 13.67
CA GLN A 96 13.25 -12.33 12.34
C GLN A 96 13.22 -10.81 12.14
N ILE A 97 14.36 -10.21 11.76
CA ILE A 97 14.47 -8.78 11.42
C ILE A 97 14.15 -8.61 9.94
N SER A 98 13.14 -7.81 9.60
CA SER A 98 12.79 -7.47 8.21
C SER A 98 13.82 -6.55 7.56
N ILE A 99 13.78 -6.45 6.23
CA ILE A 99 14.56 -5.46 5.47
C ILE A 99 14.30 -4.04 6.00
N SER A 100 13.04 -3.70 6.26
CA SER A 100 12.66 -2.39 6.80
C SER A 100 13.30 -2.14 8.16
N GLN A 101 13.28 -3.11 9.07
CA GLN A 101 13.84 -2.94 10.41
C GLN A 101 15.37 -2.86 10.37
N CYS A 102 16.00 -3.56 9.44
CA CYS A 102 17.43 -3.45 9.19
C CYS A 102 17.85 -2.06 8.73
N ILE A 103 17.12 -1.50 7.75
CA ILE A 103 17.38 -0.15 7.21
C ILE A 103 17.07 0.92 8.27
N VAL A 104 16.02 0.73 9.08
CA VAL A 104 15.67 1.63 10.19
C VAL A 104 16.71 1.57 11.32
N ASN A 105 17.11 0.37 11.76
CA ASN A 105 18.14 0.21 12.80
C ASN A 105 19.49 0.76 12.35
N GLY A 106 19.78 0.66 11.05
CA GLY A 106 20.97 1.26 10.44
C GLY A 106 20.88 2.79 10.29
N GLY A 107 19.73 3.41 10.60
CA GLY A 107 19.53 4.85 10.50
C GLY A 107 19.29 5.37 9.07
N TYR A 108 19.11 4.48 8.11
CA TYR A 108 18.87 4.83 6.69
C TYR A 108 17.40 5.16 6.40
N LEU A 109 16.49 4.77 7.31
CA LEU A 109 15.11 5.22 7.34
C LEU A 109 14.73 5.63 8.77
N SER A 110 13.94 6.70 8.89
CA SER A 110 13.50 7.19 10.21
C SER A 110 12.43 6.32 10.88
N LYS A 111 11.70 5.53 10.09
CA LYS A 111 10.67 4.60 10.58
C LYS A 111 10.38 3.53 9.53
N THR A 112 9.77 2.44 9.97
CA THR A 112 9.21 1.42 9.07
C THR A 112 8.12 2.04 8.21
N ILE A 113 8.21 1.79 6.91
CA ILE A 113 7.21 2.19 5.91
C ILE A 113 6.27 1.00 5.72
N ASN A 114 4.98 1.24 5.96
CA ASN A 114 3.90 0.27 5.85
C ASN A 114 2.89 0.77 4.82
N ASP A 115 2.24 -0.15 4.12
CA ASP A 115 1.19 0.21 3.18
C ASP A 115 0.02 0.95 3.87
N PRO A 116 -0.59 1.95 3.21
CA PRO A 116 -1.75 2.68 3.75
C PRO A 116 -2.99 1.83 4.09
N GLN A 117 -3.11 0.60 3.59
CA GLN A 117 -4.18 -0.33 3.98
C GLN A 117 -3.80 -1.24 5.16
N SER A 118 -2.58 -1.12 5.71
CA SER A 118 -2.01 -2.00 6.73
C SER A 118 -1.91 -3.47 6.28
N VAL A 119 -1.01 -4.23 6.92
CA VAL A 119 -0.67 -5.62 6.55
C VAL A 119 -1.90 -6.53 6.49
N LYS A 120 -2.40 -6.80 5.29
CA LYS A 120 -3.19 -8.00 4.99
C LYS A 120 -2.18 -9.12 4.73
N SER A 121 -2.19 -10.17 5.57
CA SER A 121 -1.28 -11.31 5.43
C SER A 121 -1.42 -11.95 4.05
N CYS A 122 -0.30 -12.09 3.36
CA CYS A 122 -0.26 -12.74 2.06
C CYS A 122 -0.16 -14.24 2.21
N THR A 123 -1.32 -14.91 2.29
CA THR A 123 -1.36 -16.34 2.01
C THR A 123 -1.30 -16.52 0.50
N VAL A 124 -0.33 -17.32 0.00
CA VAL A 124 -0.29 -17.79 -1.40
C VAL A 124 -1.68 -18.25 -1.81
N VAL A 125 -2.27 -17.58 -2.80
CA VAL A 125 -3.57 -17.96 -3.36
C VAL A 125 -3.31 -19.12 -4.34
N PRO A 126 -3.92 -20.30 -4.19
CA PRO A 126 -3.92 -21.31 -5.25
C PRO A 126 -4.56 -20.73 -6.51
N ASP A 127 -4.06 -21.11 -7.69
CA ASP A 127 -4.40 -20.57 -9.03
C ASP A 127 -5.90 -20.66 -9.44
N THR A 128 -6.76 -21.18 -8.56
CA THR A 128 -8.18 -21.50 -8.83
C THR A 128 -9.18 -20.62 -8.10
N SER A 129 -8.75 -19.66 -7.28
CA SER A 129 -9.66 -18.70 -6.65
C SER A 129 -9.68 -17.38 -7.43
N PRO A 130 -10.83 -16.67 -7.57
CA PRO A 130 -10.81 -15.28 -7.98
C PRO A 130 -9.84 -14.55 -7.05
N VAL A 131 -8.83 -13.92 -7.64
CA VAL A 131 -7.71 -13.38 -6.88
C VAL A 131 -8.20 -12.16 -6.12
N GLU A 132 -8.65 -12.36 -4.89
CA GLU A 132 -8.83 -11.29 -3.91
C GLU A 132 -7.42 -10.90 -3.40
N ASN A 133 -6.63 -10.37 -4.33
CA ASN A 133 -5.22 -9.96 -4.22
C ASN A 133 -5.07 -8.67 -3.40
N ASP A 134 -5.68 -8.60 -2.22
CA ASP A 134 -5.60 -7.43 -1.34
C ASP A 134 -4.29 -7.41 -0.52
N CYS A 135 -3.22 -7.92 -1.10
CA CYS A 135 -1.93 -8.18 -0.49
C CYS A 135 -1.06 -6.93 -0.49
N PHE A 136 -1.37 -5.99 0.40
CA PHE A 136 -0.72 -4.71 0.40
C PHE A 136 0.60 -4.72 1.20
N MET A 137 1.69 -5.12 0.56
CA MET A 137 3.04 -5.00 1.12
C MET A 137 4.05 -4.62 0.03
N TYR A 138 5.07 -3.87 0.43
CA TYR A 138 6.21 -3.55 -0.44
C TYR A 138 7.14 -4.76 -0.52
N MET A 139 7.61 -5.06 -1.73
CA MET A 139 8.59 -6.11 -1.96
C MET A 139 9.87 -5.54 -2.55
N LYS A 140 11.01 -6.13 -2.19
CA LYS A 140 12.32 -5.92 -2.81
C LYS A 140 12.74 -7.22 -3.50
N TYR A 141 13.11 -7.16 -4.76
CA TYR A 141 13.66 -8.31 -5.45
C TYR A 141 14.90 -7.94 -6.27
N ASP A 142 15.90 -8.81 -6.25
CA ASP A 142 17.12 -8.64 -7.02
C ASP A 142 17.10 -9.61 -8.21
N CYS A 143 17.22 -9.10 -9.43
CA CYS A 143 17.44 -9.98 -10.57
C CYS A 143 18.19 -9.24 -11.70
N ALA A 144 18.89 -10.03 -12.53
CA ALA A 144 19.74 -9.55 -13.61
C ALA A 144 20.76 -8.46 -13.18
N GLY A 145 21.21 -8.47 -11.91
CA GLY A 145 22.16 -7.50 -11.37
C GLY A 145 21.55 -6.16 -10.93
N SER A 146 20.23 -6.02 -10.99
CA SER A 146 19.50 -4.85 -10.51
C SER A 146 18.55 -5.22 -9.38
N THR A 147 18.34 -4.27 -8.47
CA THR A 147 17.37 -4.30 -7.39
C THR A 147 16.11 -3.57 -7.83
N TYR A 148 14.97 -4.20 -7.63
CA TYR A 148 13.65 -3.66 -7.90
C TYR A 148 12.81 -3.65 -6.63
N LEU A 149 11.96 -2.65 -6.52
CA LEU A 149 10.92 -2.56 -5.53
C LEU A 149 9.56 -2.71 -6.20
N TYR A 150 8.62 -3.36 -5.54
CA TYR A 150 7.29 -3.61 -6.08
C TYR A 150 6.20 -3.13 -5.11
N ALA A 151 5.09 -2.67 -5.67
CA ALA A 151 3.84 -2.40 -4.98
C ALA A 151 2.63 -2.88 -5.80
N ASN A 152 1.48 -3.04 -5.13
CA ASN A 152 0.18 -3.20 -5.77
C ASN A 152 -0.57 -1.86 -5.69
N LEU A 153 -0.85 -1.27 -6.85
CA LEU A 153 -1.61 -0.04 -7.02
C LEU A 153 -3.07 -0.36 -7.37
N GLU A 154 -4.01 0.20 -6.62
CA GLU A 154 -5.44 -0.09 -6.73
C GLU A 154 -6.06 0.41 -8.02
N SER A 155 -5.51 1.49 -8.58
CA SER A 155 -5.97 2.07 -9.86
C SER A 155 -5.38 1.37 -11.09
N MET A 156 -4.37 0.52 -10.93
CA MET A 156 -3.72 -0.16 -12.04
C MET A 156 -4.28 -1.58 -12.20
N ALA A 157 -4.69 -1.91 -13.43
CA ALA A 157 -5.09 -3.27 -13.74
C ALA A 157 -3.89 -4.21 -13.58
N HIS A 158 -4.15 -5.36 -12.97
CA HIS A 158 -3.20 -6.46 -12.91
C HIS A 158 -2.98 -7.03 -14.33
N SER A 159 -1.74 -7.30 -14.71
CA SER A 159 -1.41 -7.82 -16.03
C SER A 159 -0.46 -9.00 -15.86
N SER A 160 -0.97 -10.20 -16.13
CA SER A 160 -0.27 -11.50 -16.07
C SER A 160 1.05 -11.58 -16.84
N THR A 161 1.31 -10.59 -17.68
CA THR A 161 2.60 -10.36 -18.33
C THR A 161 3.22 -9.09 -17.77
N ASP A 162 4.18 -9.32 -16.87
CA ASP A 162 5.35 -8.51 -16.52
C ASP A 162 5.16 -6.99 -16.58
N THR A 163 5.20 -6.38 -15.40
CA THR A 163 5.40 -4.93 -15.17
C THR A 163 6.71 -4.40 -15.77
N ASN A 164 6.89 -4.52 -17.09
CA ASN A 164 7.97 -4.02 -17.95
C ASN A 164 9.12 -5.00 -18.29
N GLY A 165 8.91 -6.31 -18.28
CA GLY A 165 9.89 -7.28 -18.82
C GLY A 165 11.14 -7.50 -17.95
N SER A 166 11.18 -6.95 -16.74
CA SER A 166 12.44 -6.49 -16.14
C SER A 166 12.96 -7.34 -14.98
N CYS A 167 12.12 -8.13 -14.28
CA CYS A 167 12.51 -9.16 -13.29
C CYS A 167 11.28 -9.82 -12.62
N MET A 168 11.35 -11.15 -12.41
CA MET A 168 10.31 -12.09 -11.92
C MET A 168 8.94 -12.05 -12.60
N THR A 169 8.66 -13.05 -13.44
CA THR A 169 7.35 -13.28 -14.08
C THR A 169 6.26 -13.80 -13.13
N THR A 170 6.62 -14.19 -11.90
CA THR A 170 5.68 -14.86 -10.98
C THR A 170 5.21 -14.01 -9.81
N LEU A 171 5.79 -12.83 -9.55
CA LEU A 171 5.32 -11.96 -8.45
C LEU A 171 3.95 -11.36 -8.74
N ASP A 172 3.72 -11.00 -9.99
CA ASP A 172 2.41 -10.58 -10.48
C ASP A 172 1.40 -11.75 -10.27
N SER A 173 1.65 -12.91 -10.88
CA SER A 173 0.73 -14.06 -10.79
C SER A 173 0.59 -14.68 -9.39
N SER A 174 1.56 -14.53 -8.50
CA SER A 174 1.52 -15.13 -7.15
C SER A 174 1.12 -14.16 -6.03
N TYR A 175 1.34 -12.85 -6.21
CA TYR A 175 1.16 -11.84 -5.15
C TYR A 175 0.44 -10.57 -5.59
N GLY A 176 0.01 -10.45 -6.86
CA GLY A 176 -0.82 -9.32 -7.30
C GLY A 176 -0.04 -8.04 -7.65
N MET A 177 1.30 -8.07 -7.64
CA MET A 177 2.13 -6.87 -7.79
C MET A 177 2.07 -6.30 -9.21
N ASN A 178 1.68 -5.04 -9.36
CA ASN A 178 1.42 -4.41 -10.67
C ASN A 178 2.20 -3.10 -10.90
N TYR A 179 3.09 -2.71 -9.99
CA TYR A 179 3.98 -1.57 -10.13
C TYR A 179 5.38 -1.92 -9.66
N SER A 180 6.40 -1.51 -10.43
CA SER A 180 7.81 -1.73 -10.12
C SER A 180 8.60 -0.42 -10.18
N LEU A 181 9.60 -0.30 -9.31
CA LEU A 181 10.58 0.78 -9.26
C LEU A 181 11.98 0.18 -9.24
N LYS A 182 12.76 0.43 -10.28
CA LYS A 182 14.18 0.06 -10.32
C LYS A 182 14.98 0.96 -9.36
N VAL A 183 15.82 0.35 -8.53
CA VAL A 183 16.68 1.07 -7.58
C VAL A 183 18.01 1.41 -8.24
N ASN A 184 18.73 0.45 -8.84
CA ASN A 184 20.07 0.64 -9.44
C ASN A 184 20.22 0.09 -10.86
#